data_AF-A0A2G8L199-F1
#
_entry.id   AF-A0A2G8L199-F1
#
_cell.length_a   1.000
_cell.length_b   1.000
_cell.length_c   1.000
_cell.angle_alpha   90.00
_cell.angle_beta   90.00
_cell.angle_gamma   90.00
#
_symmetry.space_group_name_H-M   'P 1'
#
loop_
_entity.id
_entity.type
_entity.pdbx_description
1 polymer ?
#
loop_
_entity_poly.entity_id
_entity_poly.type
_entity_poly.pdbx_seq_one_letter_code
_entity_poly.pdbx_strand_id
1 'polypeptide(L)'
;MHQIRPLVSTGWLSKVLTPSSPGIRVLDSSWFMKADGRQPQQEYAEKHIPGAMFFDIDKVSDQTSPYSHALPQPWLFSDYACHLGISNDTHVVVYDNHDKFSAFSSPRAWWMFRVFGHQRVSVLEGGLPKWIKEGHPVTSEVMQIDKTEFDVNYQPHLLKKFEDMVQNLSTHSFQVMDARSSERFAGTAEEPSKETKGGHIPYSHNIPFTSLFNSETRTFKSSEEMKEIFDSAGIDLNKPLASSCGSGITACIIALGAHIAGKEDVGMFDGSWEEYSQRASPEQTATGPEVPKGG
;
A
#
# COMPACT_ATOMS: atom_id res chain seq x y z
N MET A 1 -12.50 2.72 -23.23
CA MET A 1 -11.22 3.03 -22.55
C MET A 1 -10.68 1.73 -22.00
N HIS A 2 -9.41 1.38 -22.27
CA HIS A 2 -8.83 0.19 -21.63
C HIS A 2 -8.66 0.45 -20.13
N GLN A 3 -9.27 -0.39 -19.29
CA GLN A 3 -9.14 -0.34 -17.84
C GLN A 3 -7.67 -0.60 -17.49
N ILE A 4 -7.04 0.33 -16.76
CA ILE A 4 -5.68 0.13 -16.26
C ILE A 4 -5.73 -0.97 -15.19
N ARG A 5 -4.87 -1.97 -15.35
CA ARG A 5 -4.83 -3.10 -14.41
C ARG A 5 -4.11 -2.67 -13.13
N PRO A 6 -4.56 -3.10 -11.95
CA PRO A 6 -3.85 -2.81 -10.69
C PRO A 6 -2.48 -3.49 -10.61
N LEU A 7 -2.29 -4.61 -11.32
CA LEU A 7 -1.04 -5.35 -11.40
C LEU A 7 -0.55 -5.43 -12.84
N VAL A 8 0.77 -5.31 -13.01
CA VAL A 8 1.46 -5.59 -14.27
C VAL A 8 2.59 -6.59 -14.02
N SER A 9 2.84 -7.45 -15.00
CA SER A 9 3.95 -8.42 -14.90
C SER A 9 5.27 -7.80 -15.34
N THR A 10 6.36 -8.33 -14.81
CA THR A 10 7.75 -8.08 -15.24
C THR A 10 7.92 -8.26 -16.75
N GLY A 11 7.38 -9.34 -17.32
CA GLY A 11 7.43 -9.59 -18.77
C GLY A 11 6.57 -8.65 -19.61
N TRP A 12 5.53 -8.03 -19.05
CA TRP A 12 4.81 -6.94 -19.73
C TRP A 12 5.64 -5.66 -19.69
N LEU A 13 6.13 -5.29 -18.50
CA LEU A 13 6.90 -4.05 -18.31
C LEU A 13 8.15 -4.06 -19.20
N SER A 14 8.89 -5.17 -19.27
CA SER A 14 10.09 -5.26 -20.11
C SER A 14 9.84 -5.12 -21.62
N LYS A 15 8.61 -5.40 -22.08
CA LYS A 15 8.23 -5.23 -23.50
C LYS A 15 7.80 -3.80 -23.83
N VAL A 16 7.18 -3.09 -22.87
CA VAL A 16 6.65 -1.73 -23.08
C VAL A 16 7.63 -0.64 -22.65
N LEU A 17 8.59 -0.99 -21.80
CA LEU A 17 9.63 -0.08 -21.34
C LEU A 17 10.68 0.08 -22.45
N THR A 18 10.68 1.26 -23.06
CA THR A 18 11.70 1.69 -24.00
C THR A 18 12.41 2.92 -23.41
N PRO A 19 13.67 3.21 -23.81
CA PRO A 19 14.41 4.38 -23.33
C PRO A 19 13.69 5.72 -23.52
N SER A 20 12.65 5.77 -24.36
CA SER A 20 11.89 6.96 -24.68
C SER A 20 10.37 6.78 -24.50
N SER A 21 9.89 5.73 -23.83
CA SER A 21 8.45 5.40 -23.77
C SER A 21 7.62 6.59 -23.26
N PRO A 22 6.94 7.33 -24.14
CA PRO A 22 6.15 8.47 -23.71
C PRO A 22 4.92 7.93 -22.99
N GLY A 23 4.66 8.42 -21.78
CA GLY A 23 3.45 8.09 -21.03
C GLY A 23 3.55 6.88 -20.08
N ILE A 24 4.73 6.31 -19.83
CA ILE A 24 4.96 5.38 -18.69
C ILE A 24 6.05 5.96 -17.78
N ARG A 25 5.84 5.88 -16.46
CA ARG A 25 6.85 6.18 -15.44
C ARG A 25 6.97 5.03 -14.47
N VAL A 26 8.18 4.54 -14.28
CA VAL A 26 8.46 3.46 -13.32
C VAL A 26 9.01 4.10 -12.05
N LEU A 27 8.51 3.68 -10.89
CA LEU A 27 8.93 4.21 -9.61
C LEU A 27 9.42 3.10 -8.69
N ASP A 28 10.64 3.26 -8.20
CA ASP A 28 11.13 2.49 -7.07
C ASP A 28 10.62 3.15 -5.79
N SER A 29 9.66 2.49 -5.15
CA SER A 29 9.03 2.96 -3.91
C SER A 29 9.48 2.12 -2.71
N SER A 30 10.72 1.60 -2.76
CA SER A 30 11.29 0.79 -1.70
C SER A 30 11.33 1.53 -0.37
N TRP A 31 10.74 0.90 0.64
CA TRP A 31 10.84 1.31 2.04
C TRP A 31 10.91 0.04 2.89
N PHE A 32 11.73 0.07 3.94
CA PHE A 32 11.97 -1.08 4.82
C PHE A 32 11.75 -0.68 6.26
N MET A 33 11.38 -1.66 7.10
CA MET A 33 11.35 -1.41 8.53
C MET A 33 12.77 -1.23 9.04
N LYS A 34 12.95 -0.42 10.08
CA LYS A 34 14.27 -0.18 10.71
C LYS A 34 15.01 -1.49 11.06
N ALA A 35 14.25 -2.52 11.46
CA ALA A 35 14.78 -3.83 11.82
C ALA A 35 15.40 -4.61 10.64
N ASP A 36 15.06 -4.27 9.39
CA ASP A 36 15.65 -4.91 8.22
C ASP A 36 17.09 -4.41 7.96
N GLY A 37 17.48 -3.26 8.52
CA GLY A 37 18.85 -2.73 8.37
C GLY A 37 19.23 -2.32 6.95
N ARG A 38 18.23 -2.09 6.09
CA ARG A 38 18.38 -1.79 4.65
C ARG A 38 18.28 -0.29 4.37
N GLN A 39 18.92 0.15 3.29
CA GLN A 39 19.02 1.56 2.91
C GLN A 39 18.45 1.75 1.49
N PRO A 40 17.14 2.04 1.35
CA PRO A 40 16.46 1.94 0.06
C PRO A 40 17.02 2.90 -1.00
N GLN A 41 17.41 4.13 -0.62
CA GLN A 41 18.03 5.08 -1.54
C GLN A 41 19.39 4.59 -2.07
N GLN A 42 20.20 3.94 -1.22
CA GLN A 42 21.49 3.39 -1.64
C GLN A 42 21.30 2.18 -2.56
N GLU A 43 20.38 1.29 -2.21
CA GLU A 43 20.08 0.12 -3.04
C GLU A 43 19.53 0.51 -4.41
N TYR A 44 18.67 1.54 -4.48
CA TYR A 44 18.22 2.12 -5.74
C TYR A 44 19.41 2.67 -6.54
N ALA A 45 20.29 3.45 -5.92
CA ALA A 45 21.45 4.02 -6.60
C ALA A 45 22.41 2.95 -7.15
N GLU A 46 22.49 1.79 -6.51
CA GLU A 46 23.26 0.64 -6.99
C GLU A 46 22.58 -0.13 -8.12
N LYS A 47 21.27 -0.39 -8.00
CA LYS A 47 20.49 -1.13 -8.99
C LYS A 47 19.01 -0.76 -8.98
N HIS A 48 18.49 -0.42 -10.15
CA HIS A 48 17.06 -0.20 -10.36
C HIS A 48 16.65 -0.57 -11.80
N ILE A 49 15.34 -0.61 -12.04
CA ILE A 49 14.80 -0.82 -13.39
C ILE A 49 15.19 0.39 -14.27
N PRO A 50 15.70 0.21 -15.51
CA PRO A 50 16.11 1.32 -16.37
C PRO A 50 15.02 2.40 -16.54
N GLY A 51 15.37 3.66 -16.28
CA GLY A 51 14.44 4.79 -16.34
C GLY A 51 13.49 4.90 -15.14
N ALA A 52 13.63 4.05 -14.11
CA ALA A 52 12.87 4.21 -12.88
C ALA A 52 13.40 5.37 -12.05
N MET A 53 12.50 6.09 -11.40
CA MET A 53 12.83 7.14 -10.43
C MET A 53 12.56 6.65 -9.02
N PHE A 54 13.33 7.13 -8.03
CA PHE A 54 13.06 6.83 -6.64
C PHE A 54 11.88 7.65 -6.11
N PHE A 55 10.88 6.96 -5.55
CA PHE A 55 9.72 7.52 -4.86
C PHE A 55 9.90 7.31 -3.36
N ASP A 56 10.32 8.38 -2.69
CA ASP A 56 10.62 8.39 -1.27
C ASP A 56 9.34 8.62 -0.45
N ILE A 57 8.76 7.53 0.04
CA ILE A 57 7.51 7.55 0.83
C ILE A 57 7.66 8.41 2.09
N ASP A 58 8.85 8.44 2.70
CA ASP A 58 9.10 9.25 3.89
C ASP A 58 9.14 10.74 3.52
N LYS A 59 9.75 11.10 2.38
CA LYS A 59 9.79 12.50 1.90
C LYS A 59 8.43 13.00 1.45
N VAL A 60 7.61 12.16 0.82
CA VAL A 60 6.26 12.52 0.35
C VAL A 60 5.19 12.17 1.41
N SER A 61 5.47 12.52 2.66
CA SER A 61 4.53 12.37 3.78
C SER A 61 4.38 13.68 4.56
N ASP A 62 3.32 13.81 5.35
CA ASP A 62 3.11 14.95 6.24
C ASP A 62 4.11 14.93 7.40
N GLN A 63 5.19 15.69 7.25
CA GLN A 63 6.26 15.83 8.25
C GLN A 63 5.80 16.53 9.55
N THR A 64 4.59 17.08 9.59
CA THR A 64 4.04 17.74 10.79
C THR A 64 3.22 16.79 11.65
N SER A 65 2.87 15.61 11.10
CA SER A 65 2.14 14.57 11.82
C SER A 65 3.04 13.90 12.88
N PRO A 66 2.50 13.57 14.07
CA PRO A 66 3.21 12.72 15.03
C PRO A 66 3.23 11.25 14.61
N TYR A 67 2.47 10.86 13.58
CA TYR A 67 2.31 9.48 13.12
C TYR A 67 3.08 9.22 11.83
N SER A 68 3.60 7.99 11.70
CA SER A 68 4.46 7.60 10.59
C SER A 68 3.70 7.59 9.25
N HIS A 69 4.37 8.03 8.18
CA HIS A 69 3.89 7.97 6.79
C HIS A 69 2.55 8.67 6.50
N ALA A 70 2.13 9.60 7.36
CA ALA A 70 0.87 10.32 7.19
C ALA A 70 0.76 10.94 5.80
N LEU A 71 -0.43 10.86 5.19
CA LEU A 71 -0.72 11.32 3.85
C LEU A 71 -0.38 12.82 3.75
N PRO A 72 0.41 13.25 2.75
CA PRO A 72 0.78 14.64 2.60
C PRO A 72 -0.42 15.50 2.18
N GLN A 73 -0.25 16.81 2.26
CA GLN A 73 -1.19 17.74 1.64
C GLN A 73 -1.21 17.55 0.10
N PRO A 74 -2.37 17.72 -0.57
CA PRO A 74 -2.49 17.58 -2.02
C PRO A 74 -1.40 18.31 -2.84
N TRP A 75 -1.08 19.54 -2.48
CA TRP A 75 -0.09 20.35 -3.19
C TRP A 75 1.33 19.78 -3.09
N LEU A 76 1.68 19.17 -1.96
CA LEU A 76 3.00 18.56 -1.76
C LEU A 76 3.14 17.30 -2.61
N PHE A 77 2.08 16.49 -2.72
CA PHE A 77 2.07 15.34 -3.61
C PHE A 77 2.13 15.75 -5.09
N SER A 78 1.36 16.77 -5.50
CA SER A 78 1.40 17.34 -6.85
C SER A 78 2.82 17.78 -7.22
N ASP A 79 3.46 18.61 -6.38
CA ASP A 79 4.83 19.08 -6.62
C ASP A 79 5.82 17.90 -6.72
N TYR A 80 5.70 16.91 -5.83
CA TYR A 80 6.55 15.73 -5.86
C TYR A 80 6.37 14.92 -7.15
N ALA A 81 5.14 14.65 -7.57
CA ALA A 81 4.83 13.95 -8.81
C ALA A 81 5.34 14.69 -10.06
N CYS A 82 5.21 16.03 -10.09
CA CYS A 82 5.76 16.87 -11.15
C CYS A 82 7.28 16.73 -11.29
N HIS A 83 8.02 16.65 -10.18
CA HIS A 83 9.48 16.45 -10.18
C HIS A 83 9.90 15.05 -10.66
N LEU A 84 8.98 14.08 -10.63
CA LEU A 84 9.19 12.74 -11.19
C LEU A 84 8.76 12.66 -12.67
N GLY A 85 8.37 13.78 -13.28
CA GLY A 85 7.87 13.88 -14.65
C GLY A 85 6.61 13.06 -14.88
N ILE A 86 5.71 13.06 -13.91
CA ILE A 86 4.40 12.40 -13.97
C ILE A 86 3.34 13.46 -14.25
N SER A 87 2.60 13.28 -15.35
CA SER A 87 1.37 14.01 -15.64
C SER A 87 0.13 13.17 -15.39
N ASN A 88 -1.06 13.76 -15.42
CA ASN A 88 -2.32 13.04 -15.25
C ASN A 88 -2.57 11.91 -16.28
N ASP A 89 -1.94 11.98 -17.46
CA ASP A 89 -2.04 10.95 -18.52
C ASP A 89 -1.01 9.83 -18.39
N THR A 90 0.01 10.02 -17.54
CA THR A 90 1.08 9.06 -17.33
C THR A 90 0.52 7.76 -16.76
N HIS A 91 0.98 6.61 -17.23
CA HIS A 91 0.79 5.33 -16.55
C HIS A 91 1.95 5.10 -15.61
N VAL A 92 1.69 5.20 -14.30
CA VAL A 92 2.67 4.96 -13.25
C VAL A 92 2.75 3.47 -12.94
N VAL A 93 3.96 2.90 -12.91
CA VAL A 93 4.22 1.54 -12.45
C VAL A 93 5.14 1.61 -11.23
N VAL A 94 4.62 1.25 -10.06
CA VAL A 94 5.37 1.26 -8.80
C VAL A 94 5.88 -0.13 -8.47
N TYR A 95 7.10 -0.23 -7.95
CA TYR A 95 7.67 -1.48 -7.44
C TYR A 95 8.44 -1.21 -6.15
N ASP A 96 8.81 -2.28 -5.44
CA ASP A 96 9.76 -2.22 -4.34
C ASP A 96 10.78 -3.38 -4.42
N ASN A 97 11.86 -3.27 -3.66
CA ASN A 97 12.95 -4.22 -3.60
C ASN A 97 12.86 -5.14 -2.36
N HIS A 98 11.66 -5.53 -1.93
CA HIS A 98 11.52 -6.43 -0.79
C HIS A 98 11.82 -7.89 -1.18
N ASP A 99 12.83 -8.50 -0.55
CA ASP A 99 13.34 -9.84 -0.87
C ASP A 99 12.44 -10.97 -0.35
N LYS A 100 11.64 -10.76 0.70
CA LYS A 100 10.71 -11.78 1.23
C LYS A 100 9.31 -11.78 0.58
N PHE A 101 8.79 -10.63 0.17
CA PHE A 101 7.39 -10.49 -0.25
C PHE A 101 7.26 -10.14 -1.74
N SER A 102 6.09 -10.39 -2.33
CA SER A 102 5.81 -9.98 -3.72
C SER A 102 5.74 -8.46 -3.87
N ALA A 103 5.25 -7.79 -2.83
CA ALA A 103 5.19 -6.35 -2.68
C ALA A 103 5.14 -6.02 -1.18
N PHE A 104 5.65 -4.85 -0.80
CA PHE A 104 5.62 -4.37 0.58
C PHE A 104 5.21 -2.91 0.65
N SER A 105 6.06 -2.00 0.19
CA SER A 105 5.83 -0.56 0.23
C SER A 105 5.22 -0.02 -1.06
N SER A 106 5.38 -0.70 -2.20
CA SER A 106 4.82 -0.24 -3.47
C SER A 106 3.30 -0.08 -3.51
N PRO A 107 2.49 -0.89 -2.81
CA PRO A 107 1.06 -0.66 -2.73
C PRO A 107 0.71 0.66 -2.02
N ARG A 108 1.56 1.17 -1.12
CA ARG A 108 1.38 2.51 -0.52
C ARG A 108 1.47 3.59 -1.59
N ALA A 109 2.51 3.56 -2.42
CA ALA A 109 2.65 4.52 -3.52
C ALA A 109 1.46 4.42 -4.49
N TRP A 110 1.04 3.20 -4.86
CA TRP A 110 -0.17 2.96 -5.67
C TRP A 110 -1.42 3.61 -5.06
N TRP A 111 -1.67 3.41 -3.77
CA TRP A 111 -2.82 4.01 -3.08
C TRP A 111 -2.70 5.54 -3.02
N MET A 112 -1.51 6.09 -2.81
CA MET A 112 -1.28 7.55 -2.81
C MET A 112 -1.66 8.19 -4.15
N PHE A 113 -1.27 7.61 -5.28
CA PHE A 113 -1.72 8.11 -6.59
C PHE A 113 -3.25 8.07 -6.71
N ARG A 114 -3.89 6.99 -6.26
CA ARG A 114 -5.35 6.84 -6.32
C ARG A 114 -6.11 7.82 -5.42
N VAL A 115 -5.67 8.02 -4.17
CA VAL A 115 -6.30 8.98 -3.25
C VAL A 115 -6.15 10.41 -3.76
N PHE A 116 -5.13 10.71 -4.56
CA PHE A 116 -4.99 11.99 -5.27
C PHE A 116 -5.62 12.00 -6.68
N GLY A 117 -6.42 11.00 -7.02
CA GLY A 117 -7.26 10.97 -8.22
C GLY A 117 -6.60 10.40 -9.47
N HIS A 118 -5.37 9.90 -9.36
CA HIS A 118 -4.64 9.31 -10.48
C HIS A 118 -4.84 7.80 -10.51
N GLN A 119 -5.80 7.35 -11.33
CA GLN A 119 -6.16 5.93 -11.46
C GLN A 119 -5.23 5.13 -12.38
N ARG A 120 -4.39 5.81 -13.17
CA ARG A 120 -3.48 5.17 -14.14
C ARG A 120 -2.20 4.68 -13.44
N VAL A 121 -2.36 3.86 -12.41
CA VAL A 121 -1.27 3.35 -11.58
C VAL A 121 -1.38 1.84 -11.36
N SER A 122 -0.25 1.14 -11.49
CA SER A 122 -0.13 -0.31 -11.32
C SER A 122 1.04 -0.66 -10.41
N VAL A 123 0.95 -1.77 -9.68
CA VAL A 123 2.07 -2.38 -8.98
C VAL A 123 2.74 -3.42 -9.88
N LEU A 124 4.08 -3.41 -9.93
CA LEU A 124 4.85 -4.45 -10.60
C LEU A 124 4.87 -5.72 -9.76
N GLU A 125 4.19 -6.76 -10.24
CA GLU A 125 4.08 -8.01 -9.51
C GLU A 125 5.43 -8.70 -9.33
N GLY A 126 5.79 -9.00 -8.09
CA GLY A 126 7.04 -9.63 -7.69
C GLY A 126 8.22 -8.68 -7.52
N GLY A 127 8.02 -7.38 -7.78
CA GLY A 127 9.00 -6.31 -7.56
C GLY A 127 10.32 -6.48 -8.31
N LEU A 128 11.33 -5.75 -7.84
CA LEU A 128 12.70 -5.84 -8.39
C LEU A 128 13.31 -7.26 -8.28
N PRO A 129 13.07 -8.04 -7.21
CA PRO A 129 13.61 -9.39 -7.11
C PRO A 129 13.15 -10.32 -8.23
N LYS A 130 11.85 -10.30 -8.59
CA LYS A 130 11.34 -11.10 -9.71
C LYS A 130 11.86 -10.58 -11.06
N TRP A 131 11.95 -9.26 -11.22
CA TRP A 131 12.53 -8.63 -12.41
C TRP A 131 13.95 -9.13 -12.69
N ILE A 132 14.81 -9.13 -11.68
CA ILE A 132 16.19 -9.64 -11.78
C ILE A 132 16.21 -11.16 -12.02
N LYS A 133 15.38 -11.93 -11.30
CA LYS A 133 15.31 -13.39 -11.44
C LYS A 133 14.95 -13.83 -12.86
N GLU A 134 14.12 -13.05 -13.54
CA GLU A 134 13.72 -13.31 -14.94
C GLU A 134 14.73 -12.78 -15.97
N GLY A 135 15.85 -12.20 -15.54
CA GLY A 135 16.93 -11.75 -16.42
C GLY A 135 16.67 -10.42 -17.12
N HIS A 136 15.72 -9.61 -16.64
CA HIS A 136 15.48 -8.27 -17.18
C HIS A 136 16.59 -7.29 -16.75
N PRO A 137 16.92 -6.27 -17.56
CA PRO A 137 18.06 -5.38 -17.32
C PRO A 137 17.88 -4.51 -16.07
N VAL A 138 18.97 -4.20 -15.39
CA VAL A 138 19.05 -3.21 -14.31
C VAL A 138 20.14 -2.20 -14.60
N THR A 139 20.07 -1.02 -13.98
CA THR A 139 21.06 0.05 -14.12
C THR A 139 21.30 0.75 -12.80
N SER A 140 22.39 1.50 -12.72
CA SER A 140 22.66 2.52 -11.69
C SER A 140 22.54 3.95 -12.25
N GLU A 141 22.27 4.08 -13.56
CA GLU A 141 22.15 5.38 -14.23
C GLU A 141 20.81 6.05 -13.90
N VAL A 142 20.88 7.21 -13.24
CA VAL A 142 19.70 8.04 -12.94
C VAL A 142 19.36 8.91 -14.15
N MET A 143 18.11 8.83 -14.61
CA MET A 143 17.61 9.63 -15.72
C MET A 143 17.35 11.07 -15.28
N GLN A 144 17.70 12.04 -16.12
CA GLN A 144 17.21 13.41 -15.99
C GLN A 144 15.81 13.48 -16.59
N ILE A 145 14.84 13.94 -15.80
CA ILE A 145 13.44 14.01 -16.20
C ILE A 145 13.00 15.47 -16.19
N ASP A 146 12.36 15.90 -17.26
CA ASP A 146 11.71 17.20 -17.32
C ASP A 146 10.48 17.23 -16.40
N LYS A 147 10.31 18.34 -15.70
CA LYS A 147 9.11 18.57 -14.89
C LYS A 147 7.86 18.56 -15.76
N THR A 148 6.80 17.97 -15.23
CA THR A 148 5.47 17.97 -15.82
C THR A 148 4.49 18.76 -14.96
N GLU A 149 3.22 18.79 -15.39
CA GLU A 149 2.10 19.26 -14.59
C GLU A 149 1.26 18.08 -14.10
N PHE A 150 0.89 18.09 -12.82
CA PHE A 150 0.07 17.07 -12.18
C PHE A 150 -1.03 17.72 -11.35
N ASP A 151 -2.26 17.67 -11.85
CA ASP A 151 -3.45 18.16 -11.16
C ASP A 151 -3.99 17.10 -10.19
N VAL A 152 -4.16 17.49 -8.93
CA VAL A 152 -4.73 16.60 -7.91
C VAL A 152 -6.26 16.67 -7.93
N ASN A 153 -6.88 15.50 -8.00
CA ASN A 153 -8.31 15.31 -7.77
C ASN A 153 -8.51 14.43 -6.55
N TYR A 154 -8.41 15.03 -5.36
CA TYR A 154 -8.43 14.32 -4.09
C TYR A 154 -9.72 13.50 -3.89
N GLN A 155 -9.58 12.24 -3.50
CA GLN A 155 -10.63 11.24 -3.33
C GLN A 155 -10.83 10.93 -1.83
N PRO A 156 -11.58 11.78 -1.09
CA PRO A 156 -11.69 11.67 0.36
C PRO A 156 -12.29 10.33 0.84
N HIS A 157 -13.07 9.65 0.00
CA HIS A 157 -13.66 8.34 0.33
C HIS A 157 -12.62 7.21 0.45
N LEU A 158 -11.42 7.39 -0.13
CA LEU A 158 -10.31 6.44 -0.02
C LEU A 158 -9.46 6.64 1.25
N LEU A 159 -9.76 7.66 2.06
CA LEU A 159 -9.10 7.92 3.33
C LEU A 159 -10.11 7.77 4.49
N LYS A 160 -9.68 7.13 5.56
CA LYS A 160 -10.38 7.11 6.86
C LYS A 160 -9.51 7.81 7.90
N LYS A 161 -10.15 8.56 8.79
CA LYS A 161 -9.53 9.22 9.94
C LYS A 161 -9.86 8.47 11.22
N PHE A 162 -9.13 8.77 12.29
CA PHE A 162 -9.42 8.23 13.62
C PHE A 162 -10.89 8.38 14.02
N GLU A 163 -11.48 9.56 13.78
CA GLU A 163 -12.87 9.84 14.14
C GLU A 163 -13.86 8.94 13.38
N ASP A 164 -13.58 8.62 12.11
CA ASP A 164 -14.39 7.69 11.32
C ASP A 164 -14.36 6.29 11.95
N MET A 165 -13.18 5.84 12.40
CA MET A 165 -13.00 4.53 13.03
C MET A 165 -13.74 4.43 14.36
N VAL A 166 -13.64 5.46 15.20
CA VAL A 166 -14.36 5.53 16.49
C VAL A 166 -15.87 5.55 16.28
N GLN A 167 -16.37 6.36 15.33
CA GLN A 167 -17.79 6.38 15.00
C GLN A 167 -18.27 5.02 14.49
N ASN A 168 -17.44 4.29 13.75
CA ASN A 168 -17.78 2.98 13.21
C ASN A 168 -18.02 1.91 14.29
N LEU A 169 -17.45 2.06 15.50
CA LEU A 169 -17.69 1.15 16.62
C LEU A 169 -19.16 1.07 17.05
N SER A 170 -19.92 2.14 16.82
CA SER A 170 -21.35 2.22 17.15
C SER A 170 -22.25 2.06 15.93
N THR A 171 -21.81 2.56 14.77
CA THR A 171 -22.63 2.60 13.56
C THR A 171 -22.51 1.35 12.70
N HIS A 172 -21.41 0.61 12.80
CA HIS A 172 -21.10 -0.54 11.94
C HIS A 172 -21.31 -0.24 10.44
N SER A 173 -21.00 1.00 10.03
CA SER A 173 -21.23 1.51 8.68
C SER A 173 -20.29 0.93 7.62
N PHE A 174 -19.13 0.41 8.03
CA PHE A 174 -18.16 -0.29 7.20
C PHE A 174 -17.46 -1.41 7.97
N GLN A 175 -16.97 -2.43 7.26
CA GLN A 175 -16.13 -3.47 7.84
C GLN A 175 -14.66 -2.99 7.86
N VAL A 176 -13.90 -3.41 8.87
CA VAL A 176 -12.49 -3.03 9.02
C VAL A 176 -11.62 -4.25 8.84
N MET A 177 -10.66 -4.19 7.93
CA MET A 177 -9.66 -5.24 7.71
C MET A 177 -8.31 -4.80 8.28
N ASP A 178 -7.68 -5.63 9.10
CA ASP A 178 -6.35 -5.38 9.66
C ASP A 178 -5.29 -6.29 9.02
N ALA A 179 -4.28 -5.67 8.40
CA ALA A 179 -3.25 -6.35 7.62
C ALA A 179 -2.10 -6.95 8.46
N ARG A 180 -2.06 -6.70 9.77
CA ARG A 180 -0.97 -7.17 10.65
C ARG A 180 -1.00 -8.69 10.82
N SER A 181 0.08 -9.25 11.37
CA SER A 181 0.10 -10.66 11.75
C SER A 181 -0.94 -10.94 12.83
N SER A 182 -1.42 -12.19 12.89
CA SER A 182 -2.47 -12.58 13.84
C SER A 182 -2.03 -12.42 15.30
N GLU A 183 -0.74 -12.58 15.59
CA GLU A 183 -0.19 -12.39 16.93
C GLU A 183 -0.20 -10.91 17.36
N ARG A 184 0.16 -10.00 16.45
CA ARG A 184 0.09 -8.55 16.70
C ARG A 184 -1.35 -8.08 16.86
N PHE A 185 -2.23 -8.55 15.99
CA PHE A 185 -3.67 -8.28 16.05
C PHE A 185 -4.29 -8.78 17.37
N ALA A 186 -3.93 -10.00 17.81
CA ALA A 186 -4.42 -10.57 19.06
C ALA A 186 -3.77 -9.92 20.31
N GLY A 187 -2.71 -9.12 20.14
CA GLY A 187 -1.94 -8.54 21.24
C GLY A 187 -1.05 -9.54 21.97
N THR A 188 -0.70 -10.66 21.35
CA THR A 188 0.20 -11.69 21.89
C THR A 188 1.65 -11.52 21.46
N ALA A 189 1.92 -10.69 20.45
CA ALA A 189 3.26 -10.25 20.05
C ALA A 189 3.45 -8.75 20.30
N GLU A 190 4.70 -8.33 20.49
CA GLU A 190 5.05 -6.92 20.63
C GLU A 190 4.86 -6.15 19.31
N GLU A 191 4.46 -4.89 19.44
CA GLU A 191 4.44 -3.94 18.32
C GLU A 191 5.85 -3.37 18.08
N PRO A 192 6.22 -2.99 16.84
CA PRO A 192 7.55 -2.45 16.55
C PRO A 192 7.90 -1.18 17.35
N SER A 193 6.89 -0.36 17.66
CA SER A 193 7.04 0.81 18.53
C SER A 193 6.62 0.47 19.96
N LYS A 194 7.48 0.80 20.93
CA LYS A 194 7.20 0.60 22.36
C LYS A 194 6.05 1.46 22.89
N GLU A 195 5.68 2.52 22.17
CA GLU A 195 4.57 3.40 22.51
C GLU A 195 3.22 2.84 22.04
N THR A 196 3.24 1.83 21.17
CA THR A 196 2.06 1.18 20.61
C THR A 196 1.69 -0.04 21.46
N LYS A 197 0.46 -0.08 21.95
CA LYS A 197 -0.05 -1.23 22.73
C LYS A 197 -0.44 -2.38 21.79
N GLY A 198 -0.34 -3.63 22.24
CA GLY A 198 -0.86 -4.77 21.49
C GLY A 198 -2.40 -4.76 21.41
N GLY A 199 -2.98 -5.44 20.43
CA GLY A 199 -4.42 -5.58 20.23
C GLY A 199 -4.90 -5.06 18.88
N HIS A 200 -6.22 -4.84 18.76
CA HIS A 200 -6.88 -4.42 17.53
C HIS A 200 -8.10 -3.52 17.79
N ILE A 201 -8.62 -2.94 16.70
CA ILE A 201 -9.86 -2.15 16.69
C ILE A 201 -11.02 -3.15 16.84
N PRO A 202 -11.95 -2.97 17.80
CA PRO A 202 -13.07 -3.89 17.97
C PRO A 202 -13.86 -4.11 16.67
N TYR A 203 -14.29 -5.37 16.45
CA TYR A 203 -15.03 -5.80 15.25
C TYR A 203 -14.25 -5.69 13.92
N SER A 204 -12.92 -5.55 13.98
CA SER A 204 -12.08 -5.65 12.79
C SER A 204 -11.70 -7.10 12.52
N HIS A 205 -11.56 -7.44 11.24
CA HIS A 205 -11.21 -8.76 10.74
C HIS A 205 -9.72 -8.81 10.42
N ASN A 206 -9.00 -9.79 10.96
CA ASN A 206 -7.58 -9.95 10.67
C ASN A 206 -7.35 -10.68 9.34
N ILE A 207 -6.67 -10.02 8.40
CA ILE A 207 -6.22 -10.60 7.14
C ILE A 207 -4.73 -10.27 7.00
N PRO A 208 -3.83 -11.11 7.54
CA PRO A 208 -2.40 -10.88 7.41
C PRO A 208 -2.02 -10.69 5.95
N PHE A 209 -1.36 -9.59 5.59
CA PHE A 209 -1.11 -9.23 4.18
C PHE A 209 -0.37 -10.33 3.40
N THR A 210 0.45 -11.13 4.09
CA THR A 210 1.19 -12.26 3.52
C THR A 210 0.28 -13.35 2.97
N SER A 211 -0.94 -13.47 3.48
CA SER A 211 -1.95 -14.42 2.98
C SER A 211 -2.36 -14.14 1.53
N LEU A 212 -2.14 -12.93 1.03
CA LEU A 212 -2.51 -12.51 -0.33
C LEU A 212 -1.47 -12.88 -1.39
N PHE A 213 -0.33 -13.46 -0.97
CA PHE A 213 0.77 -13.80 -1.88
C PHE A 213 0.87 -15.30 -2.11
N ASN A 214 1.34 -15.66 -3.29
CA ASN A 214 1.89 -16.99 -3.57
C ASN A 214 3.41 -16.96 -3.31
N SER A 215 3.86 -17.68 -2.28
CA SER A 215 5.25 -17.67 -1.82
C SER A 215 6.23 -18.28 -2.83
N GLU A 216 5.81 -19.29 -3.60
CA GLU A 216 6.66 -19.99 -4.57
C GLU A 216 6.96 -19.12 -5.79
N THR A 217 5.92 -18.48 -6.32
CA THR A 217 5.98 -17.68 -7.55
C THR A 217 6.30 -16.20 -7.28
N ARG A 218 6.20 -15.76 -6.02
CA ARG A 218 6.33 -14.34 -5.61
C ARG A 218 5.35 -13.46 -6.37
N THR A 219 4.08 -13.86 -6.40
CA THR A 219 2.99 -13.14 -7.07
C THR A 219 1.85 -12.88 -6.10
N PHE A 220 0.91 -12.01 -6.49
CA PHE A 220 -0.38 -11.95 -5.81
C PHE A 220 -1.20 -13.19 -6.20
N LYS A 221 -2.03 -13.67 -5.29
CA LYS A 221 -3.04 -14.68 -5.61
C LYS A 221 -4.06 -14.14 -6.60
N SER A 222 -4.77 -15.05 -7.29
CA SER A 222 -5.80 -14.71 -8.27
C SER A 222 -7.00 -13.98 -7.65
N SER A 223 -7.81 -13.33 -8.50
CA SER A 223 -9.03 -12.64 -8.05
C SER A 223 -9.98 -13.58 -7.29
N GLU A 224 -10.08 -14.83 -7.75
CA GLU A 224 -10.90 -15.89 -7.14
C GLU A 224 -10.38 -16.26 -5.74
N GLU A 225 -9.08 -16.54 -5.61
CA GLU A 225 -8.46 -16.84 -4.31
C GLU A 225 -8.55 -15.65 -3.34
N MET A 226 -8.44 -14.41 -3.84
CA MET A 226 -8.63 -13.21 -3.01
C MET A 226 -10.04 -13.16 -2.42
N LYS A 227 -11.08 -13.43 -3.24
CA LYS A 227 -12.47 -13.46 -2.78
C LYS A 227 -12.68 -14.53 -1.70
N GLU A 228 -12.10 -15.72 -1.87
CA GLU A 228 -12.15 -16.78 -0.87
C GLU A 228 -11.48 -16.39 0.45
N ILE A 229 -10.34 -15.69 0.40
CA ILE A 229 -9.64 -15.19 1.59
C ILE A 229 -10.50 -14.17 2.33
N PHE A 230 -11.09 -13.21 1.61
CA PHE A 230 -11.98 -12.21 2.21
C PHE A 230 -13.23 -12.85 2.82
N ASP A 231 -13.90 -13.76 2.10
CA ASP A 231 -15.08 -14.47 2.58
C ASP A 231 -14.78 -15.30 3.84
N SER A 232 -13.67 -16.04 3.82
CA SER A 232 -13.21 -16.84 4.97
C SER A 232 -12.87 -16.00 6.20
N ALA A 233 -12.47 -14.74 6.00
CA ALA A 233 -12.21 -13.78 7.07
C ALA A 233 -13.49 -13.06 7.56
N GLY A 234 -14.66 -13.34 6.96
CA GLY A 234 -15.92 -12.70 7.30
C GLY A 234 -16.17 -11.37 6.60
N ILE A 235 -15.41 -11.06 5.54
CA ILE A 235 -15.53 -9.82 4.77
C ILE A 235 -16.48 -9.98 3.58
N ASP A 236 -17.57 -9.23 3.59
CA ASP A 236 -18.46 -9.07 2.44
C ASP A 236 -17.96 -7.93 1.54
N LEU A 237 -17.41 -8.27 0.37
CA LEU A 237 -16.90 -7.30 -0.59
C LEU A 237 -17.98 -6.37 -1.17
N ASN A 238 -19.27 -6.66 -1.01
CA ASN A 238 -20.36 -5.79 -1.48
C ASN A 238 -20.70 -4.66 -0.49
N LYS A 239 -20.13 -4.70 0.72
CA LYS A 239 -20.35 -3.68 1.74
C LYS A 239 -19.19 -2.66 1.78
N PRO A 240 -19.40 -1.49 2.41
CA PRO A 240 -18.31 -0.54 2.63
C PRO A 240 -17.16 -1.16 3.43
N LEU A 241 -15.92 -0.82 3.04
CA LEU A 241 -14.70 -1.39 3.61
C LEU A 241 -13.69 -0.30 3.97
N ALA A 242 -12.98 -0.55 5.07
CA ALA A 242 -11.77 0.16 5.44
C ALA A 242 -10.62 -0.84 5.67
N SER A 243 -9.40 -0.49 5.27
CA SER A 243 -8.18 -1.21 5.63
C SER A 243 -7.37 -0.44 6.68
N SER A 244 -6.69 -1.18 7.55
CA SER A 244 -5.79 -0.69 8.59
C SER A 244 -4.59 -1.64 8.72
N CYS A 245 -3.50 -1.19 9.33
CA CYS A 245 -2.40 -2.05 9.76
C CYS A 245 -1.67 -1.44 10.97
N GLY A 246 -0.33 -1.48 10.99
CA GLY A 246 0.48 -0.75 11.97
C GLY A 246 0.53 0.76 11.70
N SER A 247 0.98 1.15 10.50
CA SER A 247 1.33 2.54 10.14
C SER A 247 0.93 2.93 8.70
N GLY A 248 -0.16 2.36 8.16
CA GLY A 248 -0.68 2.74 6.85
C GLY A 248 0.09 2.22 5.61
N ILE A 249 1.14 1.41 5.79
CA ILE A 249 1.89 0.78 4.67
C ILE A 249 1.20 -0.50 4.20
N THR A 250 1.21 -1.57 5.02
CA THR A 250 0.67 -2.88 4.60
C THR A 250 -0.86 -2.92 4.48
N ALA A 251 -1.58 -1.93 5.03
CA ALA A 251 -3.00 -1.70 4.80
C ALA A 251 -3.31 -1.50 3.30
N CYS A 252 -2.37 -0.93 2.55
CA CYS A 252 -2.50 -0.74 1.11
C CYS A 252 -2.40 -2.06 0.33
N ILE A 253 -1.73 -3.09 0.87
CA ILE A 253 -1.64 -4.42 0.25
C ILE A 253 -3.01 -5.10 0.27
N ILE A 254 -3.71 -5.06 1.40
CA ILE A 254 -5.05 -5.66 1.50
C ILE A 254 -6.11 -4.85 0.74
N ALA A 255 -5.96 -3.52 0.65
CA ALA A 255 -6.80 -2.69 -0.22
C ALA A 255 -6.55 -3.00 -1.71
N LEU A 256 -5.31 -3.24 -2.12
CA LEU A 256 -4.95 -3.69 -3.46
C LEU A 256 -5.52 -5.09 -3.75
N GLY A 257 -5.44 -6.01 -2.78
CA GLY A 257 -6.09 -7.34 -2.87
C GLY A 257 -7.59 -7.25 -3.11
N ALA A 258 -8.29 -6.39 -2.38
CA ALA A 258 -9.72 -6.13 -2.58
C ALA A 258 -9.99 -5.52 -3.97
N HIS A 259 -9.12 -4.61 -4.44
CA HIS A 259 -9.22 -4.04 -5.79
C HIS A 259 -9.02 -5.11 -6.88
N ILE A 260 -8.08 -6.05 -6.71
CA ILE A 260 -7.92 -7.22 -7.60
C ILE A 260 -9.16 -8.12 -7.57
N ALA A 261 -9.84 -8.23 -6.42
CA ALA A 261 -11.12 -8.93 -6.27
C ALA A 261 -12.34 -8.16 -6.85
N GLY A 262 -12.14 -6.93 -7.35
CA GLY A 262 -13.19 -6.09 -7.96
C GLY A 262 -13.78 -5.01 -7.05
N LYS A 263 -13.28 -4.86 -5.82
CA LYS A 263 -13.72 -3.82 -4.86
C LYS A 263 -12.76 -2.64 -4.85
N GLU A 264 -13.08 -1.60 -5.61
CA GLU A 264 -12.14 -0.51 -5.88
C GLU A 264 -12.14 0.62 -4.83
N ASP A 265 -13.22 0.78 -4.07
CA ASP A 265 -13.51 1.87 -3.14
C ASP A 265 -13.26 1.47 -1.67
N VAL A 266 -12.13 0.82 -1.39
CA VAL A 266 -11.68 0.54 -0.01
C VAL A 266 -11.03 1.80 0.57
N GLY A 267 -11.61 2.33 1.65
CA GLY A 267 -11.01 3.41 2.43
C GLY A 267 -9.79 2.90 3.20
N MET A 268 -8.78 3.72 3.40
CA MET A 268 -7.58 3.33 4.16
C MET A 268 -7.44 4.23 5.38
N PHE A 269 -7.37 3.62 6.56
CA PHE A 269 -7.12 4.33 7.81
C PHE A 269 -5.62 4.58 7.98
N ASP A 270 -5.20 5.78 7.61
CA ASP A 270 -3.81 6.16 7.42
C ASP A 270 -2.99 6.13 8.72
N GLY A 271 -3.53 6.69 9.80
CA GLY A 271 -2.90 6.61 11.12
C GLY A 271 -2.85 5.19 11.69
N SER A 272 -3.70 4.28 11.20
CA SER A 272 -3.65 2.85 11.49
C SER A 272 -3.59 2.56 13.01
N TRP A 273 -3.06 1.40 13.40
CA TRP A 273 -2.98 1.00 14.81
C TRP A 273 -2.05 1.90 15.65
N GLU A 274 -1.01 2.49 15.06
CA GLU A 274 -0.14 3.45 15.74
C GLU A 274 -0.94 4.63 16.31
N GLU A 275 -1.72 5.32 15.46
CA GLU A 275 -2.59 6.41 15.91
C GLU A 275 -3.68 5.92 16.86
N TYR A 276 -4.36 4.83 16.47
CA TYR A 276 -5.54 4.36 17.19
C TYR A 276 -5.20 3.93 18.61
N SER A 277 -4.15 3.13 18.80
CA SER A 277 -3.77 2.62 20.12
C SER A 277 -3.31 3.71 21.10
N GLN A 278 -2.85 4.85 20.57
CA GLN A 278 -2.43 6.01 21.35
C GLN A 278 -3.60 6.94 21.72
N ARG A 279 -4.59 7.08 20.84
CA ARG A 279 -5.72 8.00 21.02
C ARG A 279 -6.98 7.36 21.60
N ALA A 280 -7.22 6.07 21.33
CA ALA A 280 -8.42 5.37 21.75
C ALA A 280 -8.41 5.08 23.26
N SER A 281 -9.59 5.10 23.88
CA SER A 281 -9.74 4.65 25.26
C SER A 281 -9.58 3.12 25.37
N PRO A 282 -9.27 2.56 26.55
CA PRO A 282 -9.16 1.12 26.72
C PRO A 282 -10.42 0.33 26.33
N GLU A 283 -11.61 0.92 26.46
CA GLU A 283 -12.89 0.30 26.08
C GLU A 283 -13.11 0.29 24.55
N GLN A 284 -12.33 1.08 23.82
CA GLN A 284 -12.34 1.17 22.37
C GLN A 284 -11.29 0.28 21.71
N THR A 285 -10.57 -0.56 22.48
CA THR A 285 -9.59 -1.54 21.97
C THR A 285 -9.99 -2.95 22.37
N ALA A 286 -9.52 -3.94 21.62
CA ALA A 286 -9.75 -5.36 21.89
C ALA A 286 -8.44 -6.16 21.80
N THR A 287 -8.42 -7.34 22.44
CA THR A 287 -7.33 -8.32 22.39
C THR A 287 -7.88 -9.74 22.24
N GLY A 288 -7.02 -10.70 21.93
CA GLY A 288 -7.40 -12.08 21.62
C GLY A 288 -7.81 -12.27 20.15
N PRO A 289 -8.11 -13.51 19.74
CA PRO A 289 -8.70 -13.77 18.43
C PRO A 289 -10.06 -13.08 18.35
N GLU A 290 -10.42 -12.53 17.19
CA GLU A 290 -11.76 -12.01 17.00
C GLU A 290 -12.76 -13.13 17.30
N VAL A 291 -13.66 -12.91 18.26
CA VAL A 291 -14.81 -13.79 18.45
C VAL A 291 -15.86 -13.29 17.46
N PRO A 292 -16.21 -14.04 16.40
CA PRO A 292 -17.33 -13.64 15.59
C PRO A 292 -18.54 -13.62 16.52
N LYS A 293 -19.11 -12.44 16.76
CA LYS A 293 -20.48 -12.37 17.26
C LYS A 293 -21.35 -12.88 16.12
N GLY A 294 -21.54 -14.19 16.09
CA GLY A 294 -22.43 -14.84 15.15
C GLY A 294 -23.88 -14.42 15.40
N GLY A 295 -24.61 -14.26 14.29
CA GLY A 295 -26.08 -14.28 14.24
C GLY A 295 -26.75 -12.93 14.42
#